data_AF-A0A2J7TBN2-F1
#
_entry.id   AF-A0A2J7TBN2-F1
#
_cell.length_a   1.000
_cell.length_b   1.000
_cell.length_c   1.000
_cell.angle_alpha   90.00
_cell.angle_beta   90.00
_cell.angle_gamma   90.00
#
_symmetry.space_group_name_H-M   'P 1'
#
loop_
_entity.id
_entity.type
_entity.pdbx_description
1 polymer ?
#
loop_
_entity_poly.entity_id
_entity_poly.type
_entity_poly.pdbx_seq_one_letter_code
_entity_poly.pdbx_strand_id
1 'polypeptide(L)' 'MAKRVPVKINGETAMVPAAEAIVLQLLQKALSGNGRAWRALLRYRDFASRRSSKKREVTFVDTDYTAAFANSLRKDPHD' A
#
# COMPACT_ATOMS: atom_id res chain seq x y z
N MET A 1 -4.85 4.15 16.00
CA MET A 1 -5.61 3.04 15.38
C MET A 1 -6.60 3.62 14.36
N ALA A 2 -6.66 3.08 13.14
CA ALA A 2 -7.65 3.52 12.15
C ALA A 2 -9.05 3.00 12.53
N LYS A 3 -10.03 3.90 12.61
CA LYS A 3 -11.42 3.55 12.97
C LYS A 3 -12.00 2.60 11.90
N ARG A 4 -12.49 1.43 12.32
CA ARG A 4 -13.18 0.46 11.45
C ARG A 4 -14.69 0.70 11.51
N VAL A 5 -15.36 0.50 10.39
CA VAL A 5 -16.81 0.70 10.25
C VAL A 5 -17.44 -0.52 9.58
N PRO A 6 -18.67 -0.90 9.96
CA PRO A 6 -19.38 -1.99 9.32
C PRO A 6 -19.86 -1.58 7.92
N VAL A 7 -19.62 -2.44 6.93
CA VAL A 7 -20.09 -2.29 5.55
C VAL A 7 -20.66 -3.62 5.08
N LYS A 8 -21.76 -3.59 4.31
CA LYS A 8 -22.36 -4.80 3.75
C LYS A 8 -21.81 -5.06 2.35
N ILE A 9 -21.13 -6.19 2.15
CA ILE A 9 -20.51 -6.60 0.88
C ILE A 9 -21.09 -7.97 0.53
N ASN A 10 -21.72 -8.12 -0.64
CA ASN A 10 -22.34 -9.38 -1.09
C ASN A 10 -23.34 -10.00 -0.09
N GLY A 11 -24.00 -9.18 0.72
CA GLY A 11 -24.94 -9.65 1.74
C GLY A 11 -24.33 -9.86 3.12
N GLU A 12 -23.01 -9.94 3.23
CA GLU A 12 -22.28 -10.14 4.49
C GLU A 12 -21.81 -8.82 5.09
N THR A 13 -21.82 -8.71 6.43
CA THR A 13 -21.30 -7.53 7.13
C THR A 13 -19.82 -7.70 7.41
N ALA A 14 -19.00 -6.81 6.84
CA ALA A 14 -17.55 -6.78 7.03
C ALA A 14 -17.11 -5.50 7.76
N MET A 15 -16.10 -5.62 8.63
CA MET A 15 -15.49 -4.48 9.32
C MET A 15 -14.27 -3.97 8.55
N VAL A 16 -14.45 -2.87 7.82
CA VAL A 16 -13.40 -2.28 6.98
C VAL A 16 -12.89 -0.96 7.58
N PRO A 17 -11.66 -0.52 7.27
CA PRO A 17 -11.20 0.82 7.61
C PRO A 17 -12.14 1.90 7.04
N ALA A 18 -12.32 3.00 7.78
CA ALA A 18 -13.21 4.09 7.35
C ALA A 18 -12.85 4.65 5.96
N ALA A 19 -11.56 4.72 5.63
CA ALA A 19 -11.10 5.15 4.30
C ALA A 19 -11.59 4.20 3.19
N GLU A 20 -11.53 2.89 3.42
CA GLU A 20 -12.00 1.88 2.47
C GLU A 20 -13.52 1.98 2.30
N ALA A 21 -14.27 2.13 3.39
CA ALA A 21 -15.72 2.32 3.34
C ALA A 21 -16.12 3.56 2.52
N ILE A 22 -15.40 4.67 2.67
CA ILE A 22 -15.63 5.90 1.89
C ILE A 22 -15.42 5.64 0.40
N VAL A 23 -14.34 4.94 0.04
CA VAL A 23 -14.04 4.61 -1.37
C VAL A 23 -15.13 3.70 -1.96
N LEU A 24 -15.55 2.66 -1.23
CA LEU A 24 -16.64 1.78 -1.65
C LEU A 24 -17.95 2.55 -1.85
N GLN A 25 -18.28 3.48 -0.95
CA GLN A 25 -19.47 4.31 -1.08
C GLN A 25 -19.40 5.26 -2.28
N LEU A 26 -18.23 5.85 -2.54
CA LEU A 26 -18.02 6.69 -3.73
C LEU A 26 -18.19 5.87 -5.01
N LEU A 27 -17.63 4.66 -5.06
CA LEU A 27 -17.76 3.75 -6.19
C LEU A 27 -19.23 3.41 -6.46
N GLN A 28 -19.97 3.01 -5.44
CA GLN A 28 -21.41 2.71 -5.57
C GLN A 28 -22.18 3.90 -6.14
N LYS A 29 -22.01 5.10 -5.57
CA LYS A 29 -22.70 6.32 -6.04
C LYS A 29 -22.31 6.69 -7.46
N ALA A 30 -21.05 6.50 -7.82
CA ALA A 30 -20.54 6.83 -9.15
C ALA A 30 -21.13 5.87 -10.20
N LEU A 31 -21.23 4.57 -9.90
CA LEU A 31 -21.90 3.57 -10.74
C LEU A 31 -23.41 3.83 -10.89
N SER A 32 -24.04 4.44 -9.89
CA SER A 32 -25.43 4.91 -9.98
C SER A 32 -25.61 6.25 -10.72
N GLY A 33 -24.57 6.76 -11.40
CA GLY A 33 -24.65 7.98 -12.23
C GLY A 33 -24.33 9.29 -11.50
N ASN A 34 -23.83 9.27 -10.26
CA ASN A 34 -23.46 10.50 -9.56
C ASN A 34 -22.11 11.06 -10.06
N GLY A 35 -22.16 12.09 -10.89
CA GLY A 35 -20.98 12.74 -11.46
C GLY A 35 -20.06 13.44 -10.43
N ARG A 36 -20.55 13.81 -9.24
CA ARG A 36 -19.68 14.33 -8.16
C ARG A 36 -18.88 13.20 -7.53
N ALA A 37 -19.51 12.06 -7.28
CA ALA A 37 -18.84 10.87 -6.76
C ALA A 37 -17.79 10.33 -7.74
N TRP A 38 -18.11 10.31 -9.05
CA TRP A 38 -17.16 9.91 -10.09
C TRP A 38 -15.90 10.78 -10.10
N ARG A 39 -16.05 12.11 -10.04
CA ARG A 39 -14.92 13.04 -9.96
C ARG A 39 -14.09 12.85 -8.69
N ALA A 40 -14.72 12.61 -7.55
CA ALA A 40 -14.01 12.33 -6.30
C ALA A 40 -13.20 11.03 -6.38
N LEU A 41 -13.77 9.98 -6.99
CA LEU A 41 -13.11 8.70 -7.19
C LEU A 41 -11.88 8.81 -8.11
N LEU A 42 -11.99 9.57 -9.20
CA LEU A 42 -10.85 9.86 -10.09
C LEU A 42 -9.71 10.58 -9.36
N ARG A 43 -10.03 11.63 -8.58
CA ARG A 43 -9.02 12.34 -7.78
C ARG A 43 -8.36 11.42 -6.75
N TYR A 44 -9.14 10.55 -6.11
CA TYR A 44 -8.59 9.57 -5.18
C TYR A 44 -7.65 8.59 -5.90
N ARG A 45 -8.03 8.09 -7.07
CA ARG A 45 -7.16 7.23 -7.89
C ARG A 45 -5.85 7.93 -8.26
N ASP A 46 -5.90 9.20 -8.66
CA ASP A 46 -4.69 9.98 -8.99
C ASP A 46 -3.80 10.22 -7.77
N PHE A 47 -4.39 10.45 -6.60
CA PHE A 47 -3.65 10.55 -5.35
C PHE A 47 -3.01 9.21 -4.97
N ALA A 48 -3.79 8.12 -5.03
CA ALA A 48 -3.34 6.79 -4.67
C ALA A 48 -2.22 6.30 -5.58
N SER A 49 -2.30 6.55 -6.89
CA SER A 49 -1.24 6.19 -7.84
C SER A 49 0.08 6.89 -7.52
N ARG A 50 0.04 8.21 -7.26
CA ARG A 50 1.22 9.01 -6.89
C ARG A 50 1.84 8.60 -5.55
N ARG A 51 1.02 8.17 -4.59
CA ARG A 51 1.49 7.81 -3.25
C ARG A 51 1.95 6.35 -3.16
N SER A 52 1.32 5.46 -3.92
CA SER A 52 1.77 4.07 -4.12
C SER A 52 3.10 4.01 -4.87
N SER A 53 3.34 4.95 -5.80
CA SER A 53 4.61 5.06 -6.53
C SER A 53 5.77 5.66 -5.73
N LYS A 54 5.68 5.78 -4.40
CA LYS A 54 6.86 6.10 -3.59
C LYS A 54 7.88 4.97 -3.80
N LYS A 55 8.99 5.32 -4.46
CA LYS A 55 10.13 4.44 -4.76
C LYS A 55 10.42 3.59 -3.53
N ARG A 56 10.35 2.26 -3.66
CA ARG A 56 10.91 1.36 -2.66
C ARG A 56 12.39 1.69 -2.57
N GLU A 57 12.78 2.34 -1.48
CA GLU A 57 14.17 2.52 -1.14
C GLU A 57 14.63 1.18 -0.56
N VAL A 58 15.37 0.42 -1.38
CA VAL A 58 15.98 -0.84 -0.95
C VAL A 58 17.31 -0.47 -0.32
N THR A 59 17.30 -0.32 1.00
CA THR A 59 18.55 -0.15 1.76
C THR A 59 19.03 -1.55 2.14
N PHE A 60 20.15 -1.98 1.58
CA PHE A 60 20.84 -3.16 2.08
C PHE A 60 21.40 -2.82 3.45
N VAL A 61 20.94 -3.54 4.47
CA VAL A 61 21.50 -3.43 5.82
C VAL A 61 22.78 -4.25 5.80
N ASP A 62 23.92 -3.57 5.76
CA ASP A 62 25.19 -4.21 6.06
C ASP A 62 25.17 -4.63 7.53
N THR A 63 24.91 -5.91 7.75
CA THR A 63 25.04 -6.53 9.07
C THR A 63 26.49 -6.92 9.31
N ASP A 64 26.89 -7.08 10.57
CA ASP A 64 28.23 -7.55 10.94
C ASP A 64 28.60 -8.87 10.22
N TYR A 65 27.59 -9.68 9.87
CA TYR A 65 27.75 -10.88 9.04
C TYR A 65 28.25 -10.58 7.63
N THR A 66 27.71 -9.55 6.95
CA THR A 66 28.14 -9.17 5.59
C THR A 66 29.58 -8.66 5.59
N ALA A 67 29.97 -7.90 6.61
CA ALA A 67 31.34 -7.44 6.80
C ALA A 67 32.31 -8.59 7.14
N ALA A 68 31.90 -9.51 8.00
CA ALA A 68 32.69 -10.69 8.35
C ALA A 68 32.93 -11.60 7.14
N PHE A 69 31.90 -11.83 6.32
CA PHE A 69 31.99 -12.63 5.09
C PHE A 69 32.87 -11.98 4.00
N ALA A 70 32.76 -10.66 3.82
CA ALA A 70 33.64 -9.94 2.90
C ALA A 70 35.12 -10.01 3.34
N ASN A 71 35.38 -10.04 4.64
CA ASN A 71 36.71 -10.19 5.19
C ASN A 71 37.23 -11.64 5.10
N SER A 72 36.38 -12.67 5.12
CA SER A 72 36.82 -14.05 4.89
C SER A 72 37.24 -14.28 3.44
N LEU A 73 36.58 -13.64 2.47
CA LEU A 73 36.96 -13.72 1.04
C LEU A 73 38.31 -13.06 0.72
N ARG A 74 38.76 -12.08 1.53
CA ARG A 74 40.08 -11.46 1.38
C ARG A 74 41.21 -12.28 1.99
N LYS A 75 40.87 -13.31 2.78
CA LYS A 75 41.82 -14.10 3.58
C LYS A 75 42.24 -15.42 2.94
N ASP A 76 41.81 -15.70 1.72
CA ASP A 76 42.40 -16.75 0.87
C ASP A 76 43.43 -16.18 -0.10
N PRO A 77 44.69 -15.99 0.33
CA PRO A 77 45.84 -16.04 -0.55
C PRO A 77 46.56 -17.36 -0.29
N HIS A 78 46.14 -18.47 -0.91
CA HIS A 78 46.99 -19.65 -1.16
C HIS A 78 46.21 -20.70 -1.95
N ASP A 79 46.27 -20.61 -3.28
CA ASP A 79 46.80 -21.69 -4.11
C ASP A 79 48.06 -21.17 -4.81
#